data_AF-J3LWZ7-F1
#
_entry.id   AF-J3LWZ7-F1
#
_cell.length_a   1.000
_cell.length_b   1.000
_cell.length_c   1.000
_cell.angle_alpha   90.00
_cell.angle_beta   90.00
_cell.angle_gamma   90.00
#
_symmetry.space_group_name_H-M   'P 1'
#
loop_
_entity.id
_entity.type
_entity.pdbx_description
1 polymer ?
#
loop_
_entity_poly.entity_id
_entity_poly.type
_entity_poly.pdbx_seq_one_letter_code
_entity_poly.pdbx_strand_id
1 'polypeptide(L)'
;MDTTAIVGCFRNRSILITGSTGYLGKLLVEKMLRVQPEVRKLYLLIVDNDLFDVLREQHGADFQSVKNKIRPLAGDMSKENFGLGSSEIVHMSLQDVDAIVNSAATTNFYITLFA
;
A
#
# COMPACT_ATOMS: atom_id res chain seq x y z
N MET A 1 19.11 -14.39 9.22
CA MET A 1 17.64 -14.43 9.00
C MET A 1 17.41 -15.09 7.66
N ASP A 2 16.63 -16.17 7.62
CA ASP A 2 16.29 -16.85 6.36
C ASP A 2 15.30 -15.99 5.57
N THR A 3 15.76 -15.42 4.47
CA THR A 3 14.95 -14.59 3.57
C THR A 3 13.79 -15.37 2.96
N THR A 4 13.90 -16.70 2.88
CA THR A 4 12.87 -17.59 2.32
C THR A 4 11.63 -17.64 3.22
N ALA A 5 11.83 -17.65 4.54
CA ALA A 5 10.75 -17.62 5.52
C ALA A 5 9.94 -16.31 5.45
N ILE A 6 10.61 -15.16 5.30
CA ILE A 6 9.97 -13.84 5.24
C ILE A 6 9.16 -13.69 3.94
N VAL A 7 9.69 -14.15 2.80
CA VAL A 7 8.95 -14.14 1.53
C VAL A 7 7.71 -15.02 1.64
N GLY A 8 7.82 -16.19 2.28
CA GLY A 8 6.69 -17.08 2.56
C GLY A 8 5.57 -16.44 3.39
N CYS A 9 5.90 -15.52 4.31
CA CYS A 9 4.89 -14.83 5.13
C CYS A 9 3.86 -14.04 4.31
N PHE A 10 4.26 -13.50 3.16
CA PHE A 10 3.41 -12.64 2.32
C PHE A 10 2.73 -13.39 1.16
N ARG A 11 3.03 -14.68 0.97
CA ARG A 11 2.39 -15.50 -0.06
C ARG A 11 0.89 -15.62 0.20
N ASN A 12 0.08 -15.37 -0.83
CA ASN A 12 -1.39 -15.42 -0.81
C ASN A 12 -2.05 -14.51 0.24
N ARG A 13 -1.33 -13.48 0.72
CA ARG A 13 -1.84 -12.54 1.72
C ARG A 13 -2.45 -11.29 1.07
N SER A 14 -3.50 -10.78 1.71
CA SER A 14 -4.05 -9.44 1.49
C SER A 14 -3.43 -8.48 2.50
N ILE A 15 -2.83 -7.39 2.02
CA ILE A 15 -2.01 -6.50 2.85
C ILE A 15 -2.49 -5.07 2.69
N LEU A 16 -2.78 -4.41 3.81
CA LEU A 16 -3.09 -2.98 3.85
C LEU A 16 -1.80 -2.19 4.07
N ILE A 17 -1.50 -1.25 3.19
CA ILE A 17 -0.33 -0.38 3.26
C ILE A 17 -0.81 1.07 3.40
N THR A 18 -0.42 1.72 4.50
CA THR A 18 -0.59 3.17 4.67
C THR A 18 0.70 3.89 4.30
N GLY A 19 0.61 5.14 3.83
CA GLY A 19 1.78 5.92 3.41
C GLY A 19 2.40 5.40 2.11
N SER A 20 1.62 4.68 1.31
CA SER A 20 2.08 4.09 0.04
C SER A 20 2.47 5.13 -1.02
N THR A 21 2.02 6.38 -0.88
CA THR A 21 2.43 7.52 -1.72
C THR A 21 3.77 8.13 -1.31
N GLY A 22 4.26 7.84 -0.11
CA GLY A 22 5.58 8.27 0.36
C GLY A 22 6.72 7.58 -0.37
N TYR A 23 7.93 8.12 -0.27
CA TYR A 23 9.11 7.61 -0.98
C TYR A 23 9.36 6.11 -0.71
N LEU A 24 9.39 5.72 0.57
CA LEU A 24 9.57 4.31 0.95
C LEU A 24 8.35 3.45 0.63
N GLY A 25 7.14 4.00 0.74
CA GLY A 25 5.89 3.30 0.45
C GLY A 25 5.81 2.85 -1.01
N LYS A 26 6.16 3.74 -1.95
CA LYS A 26 6.21 3.43 -3.40
C LYS A 26 7.20 2.30 -3.69
N LEU A 27 8.41 2.38 -3.13
CA LEU A 27 9.44 1.35 -3.28
C LEU A 27 9.01 0.01 -2.68
N LEU A 28 8.34 0.02 -1.52
CA LEU A 28 7.82 -1.18 -0.89
C LEU A 28 6.77 -1.85 -1.78
N VAL A 29 5.81 -1.08 -2.31
CA VAL A 29 4.78 -1.62 -3.22
C VAL A 29 5.43 -2.26 -4.46
N GLU A 30 6.37 -1.58 -5.11
CA GLU A 30 7.15 -2.14 -6.23
C GLU A 30 7.86 -3.43 -5.83
N LYS A 31 8.59 -3.41 -4.72
CA LYS A 31 9.37 -4.55 -4.23
C LYS A 31 8.49 -5.76 -3.98
N MET A 32 7.31 -5.56 -3.37
CA MET A 32 6.37 -6.65 -3.09
C MET A 32 5.82 -7.24 -4.36
N LEU A 33 5.41 -6.42 -5.32
CA LEU A 33 4.86 -6.89 -6.60
C LEU A 33 5.90 -7.64 -7.44
N ARG A 34 7.18 -7.25 -7.35
CA ARG A 34 8.28 -7.88 -8.07
C ARG A 34 8.85 -9.12 -7.39
N VAL A 35 9.09 -9.07 -6.07
CA VAL A 35 9.77 -10.14 -5.31
C VAL A 35 8.78 -11.17 -4.78
N GLN A 36 7.54 -10.77 -4.51
CA GLN A 36 6.47 -11.66 -4.06
C GLN A 36 5.25 -11.55 -4.99
N PRO A 37 5.34 -12.11 -6.21
CA PRO A 37 4.24 -12.05 -7.16
C PRO A 37 3.00 -12.81 -6.69
N GLU A 38 3.10 -13.72 -5.71
CA GLU A 38 1.95 -14.45 -5.16
C GLU A 38 1.21 -13.69 -4.06
N VAL A 39 1.50 -12.39 -3.85
CA VAL A 39 0.64 -11.55 -3.01
C VAL A 39 -0.77 -11.52 -3.60
N ARG A 40 -1.78 -11.74 -2.75
CA ARG A 40 -3.18 -11.87 -3.18
C ARG A 40 -3.76 -10.50 -3.51
N LYS A 41 -3.63 -9.54 -2.60
CA LYS A 41 -4.14 -8.18 -2.78
C LYS A 41 -3.32 -7.17 -1.98
N LEU A 42 -3.08 -6.00 -2.57
CA LEU A 42 -2.54 -4.84 -1.88
C LEU A 42 -3.62 -3.76 -1.79
N TYR A 43 -4.03 -3.42 -0.58
CA TYR A 43 -4.91 -2.29 -0.29
C TYR A 43 -4.02 -1.09 0.03
N LEU A 44 -4.11 -0.04 -0.77
CA LEU A 44 -3.26 1.13 -0.63
C LEU A 44 -4.11 2.29 -0.11
N LEU A 45 -3.94 2.65 1.16
CA LEU A 45 -4.60 3.82 1.74
C LEU A 45 -3.88 5.07 1.23
N ILE A 46 -4.57 5.88 0.44
CA ILE A 46 -4.04 7.07 -0.21
C ILE A 46 -4.99 8.25 -0.02
N VAL A 47 -4.43 9.43 0.22
CA VAL A 47 -5.19 10.68 0.31
C VAL A 47 -5.54 11.22 -1.08
N ASP A 48 -4.79 10.82 -2.11
CA ASP A 48 -4.96 11.27 -3.50
C ASP A 48 -4.60 10.18 -4.53
N ASN A 49 -5.06 10.31 -5.78
CA ASN A 49 -5.08 9.27 -6.81
C ASN A 49 -3.78 9.09 -7.62
N ASP A 50 -2.76 9.93 -7.40
CA ASP A 50 -1.53 9.98 -8.22
C ASP A 50 -0.62 8.74 -8.10
N LEU A 51 -0.93 7.80 -7.20
CA LEU A 51 -0.08 6.61 -6.98
C LEU A 51 0.04 5.72 -8.22
N PHE A 52 -1.00 5.69 -9.07
CA PHE A 52 -1.00 4.81 -10.24
C PHE A 52 -0.08 5.27 -11.35
N ASP A 53 0.28 6.55 -11.42
CA ASP A 53 1.10 7.04 -12.52
C ASP A 53 2.54 6.54 -12.42
N VAL A 54 3.09 6.51 -11.20
CA VAL A 54 4.40 5.88 -10.93
C VAL A 54 4.38 4.39 -11.27
N LEU A 55 3.35 3.65 -10.85
CA LEU A 55 3.26 2.22 -11.15
C LEU A 55 3.07 1.94 -12.64
N ARG A 56 2.34 2.80 -13.34
CA ARG A 56 2.10 2.71 -14.78
C ARG A 56 3.38 2.96 -15.58
N GLU A 57 4.18 3.94 -15.18
CA GLU A 57 5.50 4.20 -15.77
C GLU A 57 6.46 3.02 -15.58
N GLN A 58 6.49 2.42 -14.39
CA GLN A 58 7.42 1.33 -14.08
C GLN A 58 7.05 -0.01 -14.73
N HIS A 59 5.75 -0.32 -14.85
CA HIS A 59 5.29 -1.62 -15.35
C HIS A 59 4.87 -1.63 -16.83
N GLY A 60 4.69 -0.48 -17.48
CA GLY A 60 4.38 -0.41 -18.91
C GLY A 60 3.24 -1.34 -19.33
N ALA A 61 3.53 -2.26 -20.26
CA ALA A 61 2.56 -3.26 -20.76
C ALA A 61 2.08 -4.25 -19.68
N ASP A 62 2.92 -4.57 -18.70
CA ASP A 62 2.60 -5.50 -17.61
C ASP A 62 1.73 -4.88 -16.51
N PHE A 63 1.47 -3.57 -16.59
CA PHE A 63 0.67 -2.85 -15.61
C PHE A 63 -0.73 -3.47 -15.43
N GLN A 64 -1.33 -4.06 -16.46
CA GLN A 64 -2.64 -4.70 -16.34
C GLN A 64 -2.64 -5.91 -15.40
N SER A 65 -1.56 -6.71 -15.42
CA SER A 65 -1.39 -7.86 -14.53
C SER A 65 -1.27 -7.41 -13.07
N VAL A 66 -0.54 -6.32 -12.86
CA VAL A 66 -0.29 -5.73 -11.54
C VAL A 66 -1.52 -5.00 -11.00
N LYS A 67 -2.25 -4.28 -11.85
CA LYS A 67 -3.45 -3.51 -11.51
C LYS A 67 -4.50 -4.37 -10.81
N ASN A 68 -4.66 -5.63 -11.23
CA ASN A 68 -5.62 -6.55 -10.61
C ASN A 68 -5.25 -6.94 -9.17
N LYS A 69 -3.98 -6.81 -8.76
CA LYS A 69 -3.52 -7.07 -7.38
C LYS A 69 -3.66 -5.84 -6.49
N ILE A 70 -3.79 -4.65 -7.05
CA ILE A 70 -3.84 -3.41 -6.30
C ILE A 70 -5.29 -2.95 -6.15
N ARG A 71 -5.65 -2.41 -4.99
CA ARG A 71 -6.87 -1.65 -4.77
C ARG A 71 -6.55 -0.37 -4.00
N PRO A 72 -6.74 0.81 -4.60
CA PRO A 72 -6.61 2.06 -3.88
C PRO A 72 -7.82 2.23 -2.95
N LEU A 73 -7.58 2.86 -1.81
CA LEU A 73 -8.59 3.26 -0.85
C LEU A 73 -8.37 4.75 -0.57
N ALA A 74 -9.33 5.57 -1.01
CA ALA A 74 -9.28 7.01 -0.80
C ALA A 74 -9.62 7.28 0.67
N GLY A 75 -8.60 7.56 1.47
CA GLY A 75 -8.76 7.69 2.91
C GLY A 75 -7.59 8.35 3.60
N ASP A 76 -7.83 8.75 4.84
CA ASP A 76 -6.94 9.54 5.66
C ASP A 76 -6.82 8.90 7.04
N MET A 77 -5.57 8.62 7.45
CA MET A 77 -5.29 7.93 8.70
C MET A 77 -5.72 8.71 9.95
N SER A 78 -5.89 10.04 9.84
CA SER A 78 -6.34 10.90 10.93
C SER A 78 -7.85 10.82 11.20
N LYS A 79 -8.62 10.23 10.28
CA LYS A 79 -10.08 10.14 10.37
C LYS A 79 -10.50 8.80 10.98
N GLU A 80 -11.64 8.82 11.66
CA GLU A 80 -12.29 7.58 12.10
C GLU A 80 -12.53 6.66 10.90
N ASN A 81 -12.23 5.37 11.08
CA ASN A 81 -12.27 4.35 10.02
C ASN A 81 -11.51 4.75 8.74
N PHE A 82 -10.45 5.54 8.88
CA PHE A 82 -9.67 6.13 7.80
C PHE A 82 -10.48 7.03 6.85
N GLY A 83 -11.65 7.50 7.26
CA GLY A 83 -12.58 8.25 6.41
C GLY A 83 -13.24 7.41 5.32
N LEU A 84 -13.15 6.08 5.40
CA LEU A 84 -13.78 5.16 4.45
C LEU A 84 -15.27 5.01 4.73
N GLY A 85 -16.05 4.80 3.67
CA GLY A 85 -17.47 4.46 3.79
C GLY A 85 -17.67 3.05 4.34
N SER A 86 -18.85 2.81 4.93
CA SER A 86 -19.20 1.51 5.53
C SER A 86 -19.09 0.36 4.52
N SER A 87 -19.39 0.59 3.25
CA SER A 87 -19.26 -0.42 2.18
C SER A 87 -17.81 -0.80 1.89
N GLU A 88 -16.86 0.13 1.98
CA GLU A 88 -15.44 -0.12 1.76
C GLU A 88 -14.82 -0.88 2.92
N ILE A 89 -15.18 -0.50 4.15
CA ILE A 89 -14.78 -1.19 5.38
C ILE A 89 -15.30 -2.62 5.36
N VAL A 90 -16.59 -2.81 5.06
CA VAL A 90 -17.20 -4.15 4.95
C VAL A 90 -16.52 -4.95 3.86
N HIS A 91 -16.26 -4.37 2.68
CA HIS A 91 -15.57 -5.08 1.61
C HIS A 91 -14.15 -5.50 2.01
N MET A 92 -13.41 -4.63 2.69
CA MET A 92 -12.05 -4.92 3.15
C MET A 92 -12.05 -6.01 4.23
N SER A 93 -12.99 -5.93 5.16
CA SER A 93 -13.21 -6.95 6.19
C SER A 93 -13.53 -8.31 5.57
N LEU A 94 -14.43 -8.34 4.56
CA LEU A 94 -14.79 -9.56 3.83
C LEU A 94 -13.66 -10.17 2.99
N GLN A 95 -12.62 -9.40 2.68
CA GLN A 95 -11.47 -9.90 1.91
C GLN A 95 -10.30 -10.34 2.80
N ASP A 96 -10.49 -10.37 4.12
CA ASP A 96 -9.52 -10.79 5.13
C ASP A 96 -8.16 -10.13 4.94
N VAL A 97 -8.01 -8.90 5.42
CA VAL A 97 -6.67 -8.27 5.50
C VAL A 97 -5.84 -9.08 6.50
N ASP A 98 -4.79 -9.72 5.99
CA ASP A 98 -3.93 -10.60 6.75
C ASP A 98 -2.82 -9.84 7.50
N ALA A 99 -2.42 -8.68 6.98
CA ALA A 99 -1.35 -7.86 7.56
C ALA A 99 -1.54 -6.37 7.25
N ILE A 100 -1.04 -5.53 8.16
CA ILE A 100 -0.99 -4.08 7.98
C ILE A 100 0.47 -3.62 8.02
N VAL A 101 0.90 -2.90 7.00
CA VAL A 101 2.17 -2.19 6.97
C VAL A 101 1.88 -0.70 7.14
N ASN A 102 2.19 -0.18 8.33
CA ASN A 102 2.05 1.24 8.61
C ASN A 102 3.36 1.98 8.28
N SER A 103 3.40 2.64 7.12
CA SER A 103 4.53 3.50 6.72
C SER A 103 4.11 4.97 6.59
N ALA A 104 2.86 5.31 6.91
CA ALA A 104 2.40 6.68 6.91
C ALA A 104 3.10 7.47 8.01
N ALA A 105 3.77 8.55 7.63
CA ALA A 105 4.37 9.50 8.56
C ALA A 105 4.35 10.89 7.93
N THR A 106 4.07 11.91 8.76
CA THR A 106 4.31 13.30 8.37
C THR A 106 5.79 13.60 8.59
N THR A 107 6.56 13.70 7.51
CA THR A 107 7.98 14.05 7.59
C THR A 107 8.15 15.50 7.17
N ASN A 108 8.47 16.38 8.12
CA ASN A 108 8.88 17.75 7.81
C ASN A 108 10.41 17.83 7.88
N PHE A 109 11.06 17.97 6.72
CA PHE A 109 12.51 18.14 6.63
C PHE A 109 12.95 19.60 6.84
N TYR A 110 11.99 20.53 6.95
CA TYR A 110 12.20 21.95 7.19
C TYR A 110 11.53 22.35 8.51
N ILE A 111 12.12 21.96 9.64
CA ILE A 111 11.84 22.66 10.89
C ILE A 111 12.75 23.88 10.91
N THR A 112 12.17 25.06 10.77
CA THR A 112 12.88 26.30 11.04
C THR A 112 13.02 26.45 12.55
N LEU A 113 14.23 26.25 13.08
CA LEU A 113 14.54 26.61 14.46
C LEU A 113 14.60 28.14 14.54
N PHE A 114 13.52 28.78 14.98
CA PHE A 114 13.62 30.06 15.67
C PHE A 114 13.42 29.76 17.15
N ALA A 115 14.55 29.67 17.85
CA ALA A 115 14.62 29.75 19.31
C ALA A 115 14.84 31.21 19.71
#